data_AF-A0A8S8YW17-F1
#
_entry.id   AF-A0A8S8YW17-F1
#
_cell.length_a   1.000
_cell.length_b   1.000
_cell.length_c   1.000
_cell.angle_alpha   90.00
_cell.angle_beta   90.00
_cell.angle_gamma   90.00
#
_symmetry.space_group_name_H-M   'P 1'
#
loop_
_entity.id
_entity.type
_entity.pdbx_description
1 polymer ?
#
loop_
_entity_poly.entity_id
_entity_poly.type
_entity_poly.pdbx_seq_one_letter_code
_entity_poly.pdbx_strand_id
1 'polypeptide(L)'
;MRLNTAQRLALNIDSHIAIDAGAGTGKTSTIVHRVIEHYLTEDQRATRILPTPERPARLPGGMITAPSSERIDLREWGGLLPGEVVLLTFTNRAADEMRDRLRNDIAGLKPGPTGSDETGRSDPRIRDSGFGEQLLTLLEDAPIGTIDSFLNRLVSPYRGHLGDALSRENVSDAGRAMLVESALNSLWRLPSSASRIGESVDAGLPSHMAPDILAARDRIASHYSGRWTAAKVLRSLVDKSVFIEEASRSLMKEGRFSADLLHQQIMASIDPSDIRQHTELVHSIISRFCDLVKDNSAVLALDGWPVESRMACLDILSANPPDDPWEQLVWMGMSSNAH
;
A
#
# COMPACT_ATOMS: atom_id res chain seq x y z
N MET A 1 16.43 9.45 -27.37
CA MET A 1 15.13 9.81 -28.00
C MET A 1 14.64 11.14 -27.41
N ARG A 2 14.23 12.12 -28.24
CA ARG A 2 13.80 13.44 -27.73
C ARG A 2 12.34 13.39 -27.29
N LEU A 3 12.11 13.54 -25.98
CA LEU A 3 10.76 13.58 -25.40
C LEU A 3 9.97 14.79 -25.91
N ASN A 4 8.69 14.57 -26.20
CA ASN A 4 7.77 15.66 -26.52
C ASN A 4 7.40 16.48 -25.27
N THR A 5 6.73 17.61 -25.45
CA THR A 5 6.40 18.53 -24.34
C THR A 5 5.58 17.85 -23.24
N ALA A 6 4.55 17.08 -23.59
CA ALA A 6 3.71 16.39 -22.61
C ALA A 6 4.50 15.34 -21.81
N GLN A 7 5.35 14.57 -22.48
CA GLN A 7 6.23 13.58 -21.86
C GLN A 7 7.24 14.25 -20.92
N ARG A 8 7.79 15.41 -21.27
CA ARG A 8 8.68 16.19 -20.38
C ARG A 8 7.95 16.68 -19.14
N LEU A 9 6.73 17.21 -19.29
CA LEU A 9 5.90 17.63 -18.15
C LEU A 9 5.59 16.46 -17.21
N ALA A 10 5.35 15.28 -17.78
CA ALA A 10 5.13 14.06 -17.01
C ALA A 10 6.36 13.59 -16.23
N LEU A 11 7.57 14.08 -16.51
CA LEU A 11 8.77 13.79 -15.72
C LEU A 11 8.88 14.64 -14.45
N ASN A 12 7.96 15.58 -14.20
CA ASN A 12 7.95 16.33 -12.95
C ASN A 12 7.62 15.39 -11.77
N ILE A 13 8.59 15.18 -10.89
CA ILE A 13 8.50 14.25 -9.76
C ILE A 13 7.92 14.89 -8.49
N ASP A 14 7.80 16.23 -8.43
CA ASP A 14 7.34 16.96 -7.25
C ASP A 14 5.81 17.19 -7.21
N SER A 15 5.09 16.66 -8.20
CA SER A 15 3.65 16.86 -8.35
C SER A 15 2.89 15.54 -8.51
N HIS A 16 1.64 15.54 -8.05
CA HIS A 16 0.68 14.51 -8.41
C HIS A 16 0.20 14.78 -9.84
N ILE A 17 0.43 13.84 -10.75
CA ILE A 17 0.13 14.00 -12.18
C ILE A 17 -0.80 12.87 -12.62
N ALA A 18 -1.87 13.24 -13.32
CA ALA A 18 -2.66 12.33 -14.12
C ALA A 18 -2.24 12.48 -15.59
N ILE A 19 -1.84 11.37 -16.22
CA ILE A 19 -1.43 11.34 -17.63
C ILE A 19 -2.56 10.71 -18.44
N ASP A 20 -3.29 11.52 -19.19
CA ASP A 20 -4.17 11.02 -20.25
C ASP A 20 -3.38 10.88 -21.55
N ALA A 21 -3.42 9.70 -22.14
CA ALA A 21 -2.60 9.40 -23.30
C ALA A 21 -3.20 8.27 -24.15
N GLY A 22 -3.26 8.49 -25.46
CA GLY A 22 -3.74 7.51 -26.44
C GLY A 22 -2.87 6.26 -26.60
N ALA A 23 -3.32 5.29 -27.36
CA ALA A 23 -2.53 4.11 -27.69
C ALA A 23 -1.24 4.51 -28.46
N GLY A 24 -0.12 3.86 -28.15
CA GLY A 24 1.15 4.09 -28.86
C GLY A 24 1.88 5.41 -28.53
N THR A 25 1.38 6.27 -27.65
CA THR A 25 2.00 7.58 -27.33
C THR A 25 3.17 7.52 -26.36
N GLY A 26 3.60 6.31 -25.97
CA GLY A 26 4.74 6.12 -25.07
C GLY A 26 4.42 6.28 -23.58
N LYS A 27 3.18 6.04 -23.14
CA LYS A 27 2.76 6.06 -21.72
C LYS A 27 3.73 5.30 -20.81
N THR A 28 3.94 4.02 -21.12
CA THR A 28 4.79 3.14 -20.30
C THR A 28 6.23 3.63 -20.25
N SER A 29 6.80 4.06 -21.38
CA SER A 29 8.15 4.65 -21.41
C SER A 29 8.25 5.95 -20.59
N THR A 30 7.20 6.78 -20.62
CA THR A 30 7.16 8.02 -19.83
C THR A 30 7.14 7.72 -18.33
N ILE A 31 6.37 6.70 -17.90
CA ILE A 31 6.35 6.25 -16.51
C ILE A 31 7.74 5.73 -16.10
N VAL A 32 8.37 4.89 -16.92
CA VAL A 32 9.71 4.35 -16.67
C VAL A 32 10.74 5.47 -16.53
N HIS A 33 10.76 6.44 -17.45
CA HIS A 33 11.65 7.58 -17.36
C HIS A 33 11.40 8.42 -16.10
N ARG A 34 10.13 8.62 -15.72
CA ARG A 34 9.78 9.35 -14.49
C ARG A 34 10.31 8.64 -13.24
N VAL A 35 10.23 7.31 -13.21
CA VAL A 35 10.80 6.50 -12.13
C VAL A 35 12.31 6.63 -12.07
N ILE A 36 13.00 6.66 -13.22
CA ILE A 36 14.44 6.92 -13.25
C ILE A 36 14.74 8.34 -12.73
N GLU A 37 13.92 9.34 -13.01
CA GLU A 37 14.10 10.67 -12.41
C GLU A 37 13.95 10.65 -10.88
N HIS A 38 13.06 9.82 -10.32
CA HIS A 38 13.01 9.59 -8.86
C HIS A 38 14.28 8.95 -8.32
N TYR A 39 14.94 8.07 -9.07
CA TYR A 39 16.22 7.48 -8.64
C TYR A 39 17.38 8.47 -8.71
N LEU A 40 17.43 9.28 -9.76
CA LEU A 40 18.56 10.17 -10.05
C LEU A 40 18.50 11.53 -9.33
N THR A 41 17.32 11.98 -8.91
CA THR A 41 17.15 13.30 -8.32
C THR A 41 17.28 13.23 -6.80
N GLU A 42 18.35 13.81 -6.26
CA GLU A 42 18.59 13.85 -4.81
C GLU A 42 17.54 14.71 -4.07
N ASP A 43 17.23 15.87 -4.64
CA ASP A 43 16.30 16.83 -4.05
C ASP A 43 14.91 16.72 -4.69
N GLN A 44 13.99 16.05 -4.00
CA GLN A 44 12.62 15.85 -4.44
C GLN A 44 11.66 15.86 -3.26
N ARG A 45 10.37 16.09 -3.51
CA ARG A 45 9.34 16.13 -2.48
C ARG A 45 9.36 14.90 -1.57
N ALA A 46 9.55 13.71 -2.14
CA ALA A 46 9.60 12.46 -1.38
C ALA A 46 10.77 12.40 -0.38
N THR A 47 11.97 12.83 -0.79
CA THR A 47 13.17 12.81 0.07
C THR A 47 13.15 13.91 1.14
N ARG A 48 12.36 14.97 0.94
CA ARG A 48 12.15 16.03 1.94
C ARG A 48 11.10 15.70 2.99
N ILE A 49 10.04 14.99 2.60
CA ILE A 49 8.86 14.74 3.45
C ILE A 49 8.97 13.41 4.19
N LEU A 50 9.48 12.37 3.53
CA LEU A 50 9.52 11.03 4.11
C LEU A 50 10.86 10.77 4.81
N PRO A 51 10.86 10.06 5.95
CA PRO A 51 12.10 9.62 6.56
C PRO A 51 12.83 8.65 5.62
N THR A 52 14.15 8.75 5.57
CA THR A 52 14.98 7.81 4.81
C THR A 52 14.90 6.44 5.49
N PRO A 53 14.49 5.37 4.77
CA PRO A 53 14.45 4.03 5.33
C PRO A 53 15.86 3.50 5.57
N GLU A 54 15.97 2.37 6.27
CA GLU A 54 17.25 1.69 6.43
C GLU A 54 17.77 1.20 5.06
N ARG A 55 18.96 1.66 4.67
CA ARG A 55 19.58 1.35 3.39
C ARG A 55 20.80 0.45 3.56
N PRO A 56 21.03 -0.51 2.65
CA PRO A 56 22.22 -1.35 2.71
C PRO A 56 23.48 -0.50 2.42
N ALA A 57 24.51 -0.60 3.26
CA ALA A 57 25.75 0.15 3.08
C ALA A 57 26.45 -0.17 1.74
N ARG A 58 26.70 -1.45 1.49
CA ARG A 58 27.28 -1.95 0.25
C ARG A 58 26.67 -3.31 -0.10
N LEU A 59 26.30 -3.47 -1.36
CA LEU A 59 25.82 -4.75 -1.88
C LEU A 59 27.01 -5.73 -2.01
N PRO A 60 26.83 -7.00 -1.62
CA PRO A 60 27.91 -7.99 -1.62
C PRO A 60 28.48 -8.21 -3.03
N GLY A 61 29.80 -8.34 -3.12
CA GLY A 61 30.53 -8.36 -4.40
C GLY A 61 30.22 -9.52 -5.35
N GLY A 62 29.48 -10.55 -4.91
CA GLY A 62 29.01 -11.61 -5.81
C GLY A 62 27.85 -11.21 -6.72
N MET A 63 27.17 -10.09 -6.43
CA MET A 63 25.99 -9.63 -7.20
C MET A 63 26.31 -8.51 -8.19
N ILE A 64 27.51 -7.91 -8.12
CA ILE A 64 27.91 -6.73 -8.90
C ILE A 64 29.29 -6.96 -9.49
N THR A 65 29.42 -6.76 -10.80
CA THR A 65 30.66 -6.96 -11.54
C THR A 65 31.61 -5.79 -11.37
N ALA A 66 31.08 -4.57 -11.26
CA ALA A 66 31.86 -3.35 -11.07
C ALA A 66 32.77 -3.43 -9.82
N PRO A 67 34.03 -2.95 -9.88
CA PRO A 67 34.95 -2.98 -8.74
C PRO A 67 34.45 -2.11 -7.59
N SER A 68 34.91 -2.37 -6.37
CA SER A 68 34.44 -1.64 -5.16
C SER A 68 34.71 -0.12 -5.21
N SER A 69 35.68 0.32 -6.01
CA SER A 69 36.00 1.75 -6.22
C SER A 69 34.97 2.49 -7.09
N GLU A 70 34.16 1.76 -7.86
CA GLU A 70 33.13 2.31 -8.74
C GLU A 70 31.72 2.10 -8.16
N ARG A 71 31.63 1.82 -6.85
CA ARG A 71 30.38 1.60 -6.14
C ARG A 71 30.17 2.72 -5.13
N ILE A 72 28.95 3.24 -5.08
CA ILE A 72 28.57 4.22 -4.07
C ILE A 72 28.09 3.52 -2.79
N ASP A 73 28.25 4.20 -1.64
CA ASP A 73 27.53 3.84 -0.43
C ASP A 73 26.07 4.28 -0.59
N LEU A 74 25.14 3.31 -0.62
CA LEU A 74 23.74 3.61 -0.91
C LEU A 74 23.06 4.38 0.23
N ARG A 75 23.66 4.40 1.43
CA ARG A 75 23.20 5.22 2.56
C ARG A 75 23.45 6.71 2.32
N GLU A 76 24.46 7.03 1.52
CA GLU A 76 24.84 8.40 1.18
C GLU A 76 24.17 8.89 -0.12
N TRP A 77 23.47 8.01 -0.83
CA TRP A 77 22.76 8.38 -2.05
C TRP A 77 21.59 9.33 -1.73
N GLY A 78 21.53 10.50 -2.37
CA GLY A 78 20.46 11.46 -2.08
C GLY A 78 19.11 11.09 -2.70
N GLY A 79 19.11 10.39 -3.84
CA GLY A 79 17.88 10.01 -4.54
C GLY A 79 17.17 8.80 -3.91
N LEU A 80 16.04 8.41 -4.50
CA LEU A 80 15.33 7.20 -4.08
C LEU A 80 16.01 5.94 -4.62
N LEU A 81 15.94 4.84 -3.87
CA LEU A 81 16.36 3.52 -4.33
C LEU A 81 15.17 2.73 -4.90
N PRO A 82 15.40 1.67 -5.71
CA PRO A 82 14.31 0.89 -6.30
C PRO A 82 13.30 0.33 -5.30
N GLY A 83 13.74 -0.04 -4.10
CA GLY A 83 12.86 -0.48 -3.01
C GLY A 83 11.93 0.60 -2.45
N GLU A 84 12.21 1.87 -2.73
CA GLU A 84 11.53 3.05 -2.18
C GLU A 84 10.50 3.64 -3.16
N VAL A 85 10.41 3.10 -4.37
CA VAL A 85 9.46 3.53 -5.40
C VAL A 85 8.52 2.39 -5.74
N VAL A 86 7.23 2.58 -5.50
CA VAL A 86 6.18 1.59 -5.79
C VAL A 86 5.59 1.82 -7.18
N LEU A 87 5.54 0.76 -7.99
CA LEU A 87 4.88 0.76 -9.29
C LEU A 87 3.76 -0.29 -9.31
N LEU A 88 2.53 0.18 -9.46
CA LEU A 88 1.34 -0.67 -9.45
C LEU A 88 0.70 -0.76 -10.83
N THR A 89 0.28 -1.97 -11.22
CA THR A 89 -0.49 -2.22 -12.44
C THR A 89 -1.71 -3.08 -12.16
N PHE A 90 -2.56 -3.25 -13.17
CA PHE A 90 -3.71 -4.14 -13.10
C PHE A 90 -3.37 -5.61 -13.38
N THR A 91 -2.24 -5.91 -14.04
CA THR A 91 -1.93 -7.27 -14.46
C THR A 91 -0.45 -7.59 -14.25
N ASN A 92 -0.15 -8.84 -13.88
CA ASN A 92 1.23 -9.30 -13.73
C ASN A 92 2.05 -9.08 -15.01
N ARG A 93 1.47 -9.36 -16.18
CA ARG A 93 2.12 -9.13 -17.47
C ARG A 93 2.54 -7.67 -17.67
N ALA A 94 1.70 -6.71 -17.29
CA ALA A 94 2.06 -5.29 -17.39
C ALA A 94 3.15 -4.91 -16.37
N ALA A 95 3.13 -5.49 -15.17
CA ALA A 95 4.18 -5.29 -14.18
C ALA A 95 5.54 -5.84 -14.67
N ASP A 96 5.54 -7.04 -15.24
CA ASP A 96 6.73 -7.66 -15.82
C ASP A 96 7.29 -6.84 -16.97
N GLU A 97 6.43 -6.36 -17.88
CA GLU A 97 6.84 -5.46 -18.96
C GLU A 97 7.47 -4.16 -18.43
N MET A 98 6.92 -3.57 -17.37
CA MET A 98 7.52 -2.38 -16.75
C MET A 98 8.86 -2.68 -16.10
N ARG A 99 9.00 -3.83 -15.43
CA ARG A 99 10.27 -4.27 -14.82
C ARG A 99 11.35 -4.46 -15.89
N ASP A 100 11.01 -5.09 -17.01
CA ASP A 100 11.94 -5.32 -18.10
C ASP A 100 12.38 -4.00 -18.77
N ARG A 101 11.46 -3.05 -18.97
CA ARG A 101 11.78 -1.72 -19.48
C ARG A 101 12.69 -0.94 -18.52
N LEU A 102 12.38 -0.93 -17.22
CA LEU A 102 13.24 -0.32 -16.20
C LEU A 102 14.64 -0.95 -16.19
N ARG A 103 14.72 -2.29 -16.26
CA ARG A 103 15.99 -3.01 -16.31
C ARG A 103 16.83 -2.57 -17.51
N ASN A 104 16.23 -2.51 -18.70
CA ASN A 104 16.92 -2.09 -19.91
C ASN A 104 17.38 -0.63 -19.85
N ASP A 105 16.54 0.27 -19.37
CA ASP A 105 16.88 1.70 -19.27
C ASP A 105 17.96 1.95 -18.20
N ILE A 106 17.91 1.26 -17.05
CA ILE A 106 18.93 1.33 -16.00
C ILE A 106 20.26 0.75 -16.51
N ALA A 107 20.25 -0.38 -17.22
CA ALA A 107 21.46 -0.96 -17.79
C ALA A 107 22.16 -0.03 -18.79
N GLY A 108 21.41 0.87 -19.42
CA GLY A 108 21.93 1.90 -20.31
C GLY A 108 22.44 3.16 -19.59
N LEU A 109 22.32 3.29 -18.26
CA LEU A 109 22.73 4.50 -17.55
C LEU A 109 24.26 4.59 -17.43
N LYS A 110 24.80 5.78 -17.72
CA LYS A 110 26.24 6.06 -17.67
C LYS A 110 26.54 7.40 -17.00
N PRO A 111 27.67 7.53 -16.29
CA PRO A 111 28.15 8.83 -15.83
C PRO A 111 28.54 9.71 -17.03
N GLY A 112 28.26 11.02 -16.94
CA GLY A 112 28.72 12.00 -17.94
C GLY A 112 27.67 13.07 -18.26
N PRO A 113 28.01 14.03 -19.14
CA PRO A 113 27.07 15.08 -19.54
C PRO A 113 25.79 14.48 -20.15
N THR A 114 24.65 15.15 -19.94
CA THR A 114 23.35 14.67 -20.39
C THR A 114 23.37 14.39 -21.89
N GLY A 115 23.19 13.11 -22.26
CA GLY A 115 23.26 12.64 -23.63
C GLY A 115 22.57 11.30 -23.79
N SER A 116 22.19 10.95 -25.03
CA SER A 116 21.64 9.64 -25.33
C SER A 116 22.21 9.14 -26.64
N ASP A 117 22.93 8.02 -26.59
CA ASP A 117 23.57 7.37 -27.73
C ASP A 117 23.02 5.94 -27.91
N GLU A 118 23.47 5.22 -28.94
CA GLU A 118 23.08 3.83 -29.20
C GLU A 118 23.42 2.88 -28.03
N THR A 119 24.39 3.26 -27.19
CA THR A 119 24.90 2.44 -26.10
C THR A 119 24.31 2.78 -24.73
N GLY A 120 23.42 3.78 -24.64
CA GLY A 120 22.82 4.19 -23.36
C GLY A 120 22.54 5.69 -23.21
N ARG A 121 22.06 6.07 -22.02
CA ARG A 121 21.82 7.45 -21.59
C ARG A 121 22.88 7.86 -20.57
N SER A 122 23.60 8.94 -20.86
CA SER A 122 24.51 9.56 -19.90
C SER A 122 23.78 10.60 -19.05
N ASP A 123 24.06 10.65 -17.76
CA ASP A 123 23.46 11.60 -16.82
C ASP A 123 24.51 12.14 -15.83
N PRO A 124 24.62 13.47 -15.64
CA PRO A 124 25.69 14.07 -14.85
C PRO A 124 25.49 13.85 -13.34
N ARG A 125 24.30 13.42 -12.91
CA ARG A 125 24.01 13.08 -11.52
C ARG A 125 24.62 11.74 -11.13
N ILE A 126 24.97 10.90 -12.10
CA ILE A 126 25.62 9.61 -11.87
C ILE A 126 27.12 9.85 -11.71
N ARG A 127 27.65 9.53 -10.53
CA ARG A 127 29.05 9.75 -10.16
C ARG A 127 29.95 8.59 -10.60
N ASP A 128 29.46 7.37 -10.42
CA ASP A 128 30.23 6.15 -10.64
C ASP A 128 29.55 5.21 -11.65
N SER A 129 30.36 4.54 -12.48
CA SER A 129 29.90 3.58 -13.49
C SER A 129 29.19 2.37 -12.92
N GLY A 130 29.54 1.93 -11.71
CA GLY A 130 28.92 0.78 -11.05
C GLY A 130 27.55 1.08 -10.43
N PHE A 131 27.11 2.35 -10.42
CA PHE A 131 25.81 2.71 -9.84
C PHE A 131 24.64 2.07 -10.58
N GLY A 132 24.70 1.98 -11.92
CA GLY A 132 23.69 1.29 -12.72
C GLY A 132 23.54 -0.18 -12.31
N GLU A 133 24.65 -0.90 -12.13
CA GLU A 133 24.63 -2.29 -11.64
C GLU A 133 24.03 -2.40 -10.23
N GLN A 134 24.36 -1.48 -9.32
CA GLN A 134 23.76 -1.43 -7.98
C GLN A 134 22.23 -1.28 -8.04
N LEU A 135 21.73 -0.38 -8.89
CA LEU A 135 20.28 -0.21 -9.10
C LEU A 135 19.64 -1.48 -9.69
N LEU A 136 20.30 -2.15 -10.63
CA LEU A 136 19.79 -3.41 -11.20
C LEU A 136 19.65 -4.51 -10.15
N THR A 137 20.64 -4.65 -9.25
CA THR A 137 20.56 -5.61 -8.14
C THR A 137 19.37 -5.30 -7.23
N LEU A 138 19.14 -4.03 -6.89
CA LEU A 138 18.00 -3.63 -6.04
C LEU A 138 16.64 -3.75 -6.75
N LEU A 139 16.62 -3.71 -8.09
CA LEU A 139 15.40 -3.79 -8.88
C LEU A 139 14.73 -5.17 -8.79
N GLU A 140 15.47 -6.23 -8.45
CA GLU A 140 14.93 -7.59 -8.32
C GLU A 140 13.84 -7.68 -7.25
N ASP A 141 14.04 -7.03 -6.11
CA ASP A 141 13.12 -7.04 -4.97
C ASP A 141 12.22 -5.79 -4.87
N ALA A 142 12.33 -4.88 -5.85
CA ALA A 142 11.58 -3.64 -5.90
C ALA A 142 10.05 -3.88 -6.00
N PRO A 143 9.23 -3.03 -5.36
CA PRO A 143 7.76 -3.17 -5.33
C PRO A 143 7.11 -2.78 -6.67
N ILE A 144 7.37 -3.59 -7.70
CA ILE A 144 6.79 -3.49 -9.05
C ILE A 144 5.83 -4.67 -9.22
N GLY A 145 4.53 -4.41 -9.22
CA GLY A 145 3.55 -5.50 -9.17
C GLY A 145 2.13 -5.06 -9.43
N THR A 146 1.19 -5.93 -9.07
CA THR A 146 -0.22 -5.59 -9.06
C THR A 146 -0.62 -4.95 -7.75
N ILE A 147 -1.80 -4.31 -7.74
CA ILE A 147 -2.40 -3.79 -6.50
C ILE A 147 -2.52 -4.91 -5.45
N ASP A 148 -2.95 -6.12 -5.85
CA ASP A 148 -3.10 -7.25 -4.95
C ASP A 148 -1.77 -7.73 -4.37
N SER A 149 -0.71 -7.79 -5.17
CA SER A 149 0.60 -8.23 -4.66
C SER A 149 1.20 -7.20 -3.70
N PHE A 150 0.98 -5.90 -3.96
CA PHE A 150 1.38 -4.83 -3.06
C PHE A 150 0.63 -4.86 -1.74
N LEU A 151 -0.71 -4.96 -1.77
CA LEU A 151 -1.52 -5.05 -0.55
C LEU A 151 -1.16 -6.28 0.26
N ASN A 152 -0.93 -7.43 -0.39
CA ASN A 152 -0.46 -8.63 0.29
C ASN A 152 0.90 -8.42 0.97
N ARG A 153 1.86 -7.74 0.30
CA ARG A 153 3.17 -7.42 0.88
C ARG A 153 3.04 -6.48 2.09
N LEU A 154 2.15 -5.50 2.03
CA LEU A 154 1.88 -4.55 3.11
C LEU A 154 1.26 -5.22 4.33
N VAL A 155 0.30 -6.12 4.11
CA VAL A 155 -0.46 -6.78 5.17
C VAL A 155 0.29 -7.99 5.76
N SER A 156 1.13 -8.66 4.97
CA SER A 156 1.80 -9.92 5.37
C SER A 156 2.47 -9.88 6.75
N PRO A 157 3.28 -8.86 7.11
CA PRO A 157 3.92 -8.78 8.43
C PRO A 157 2.94 -8.67 9.59
N TYR A 158 1.74 -8.11 9.33
CA TYR A 158 0.72 -7.83 10.34
C TYR A 158 -0.40 -8.87 10.37
N ARG A 159 -0.37 -9.90 9.51
CA ARG A 159 -1.43 -10.91 9.43
C ARG A 159 -1.72 -11.58 10.77
N GLY A 160 -0.69 -11.83 11.59
CA GLY A 160 -0.86 -12.39 12.93
C GLY A 160 -1.59 -11.49 13.93
N HIS A 161 -1.59 -10.16 13.70
CA HIS A 161 -2.37 -9.22 14.51
C HIS A 161 -3.80 -9.03 13.97
N LEU A 162 -4.01 -9.25 12.67
CA LEU A 162 -5.30 -9.01 11.99
C LEU A 162 -6.28 -10.18 12.11
N GLY A 163 -5.83 -11.35 12.56
CA GLY A 163 -6.76 -12.45 12.87
C GLY A 163 -6.10 -13.78 13.20
N ASP A 164 -6.87 -14.63 13.86
CA ASP A 164 -6.48 -15.96 14.35
C ASP A 164 -6.54 -17.05 13.26
N ALA A 165 -6.90 -16.68 12.01
CA ALA A 165 -7.16 -17.63 10.94
C ALA A 165 -5.85 -18.23 10.39
N LEU A 166 -5.62 -19.50 10.73
CA LEU A 166 -4.48 -20.36 10.41
C LEU A 166 -4.07 -20.47 8.92
N SER A 167 -4.81 -19.88 7.97
CA SER A 167 -4.45 -19.95 6.56
C SER A 167 -3.55 -18.78 6.17
N ARG A 168 -2.24 -19.07 6.09
CA ARG A 168 -1.19 -18.10 5.73
C ARG A 168 -1.11 -17.84 4.22
N GLU A 169 -1.93 -18.52 3.41
CA GLU A 169 -1.83 -18.54 1.95
C GLU A 169 -3.05 -17.90 1.28
N ASN A 170 -2.83 -17.28 0.12
CA ASN A 170 -3.91 -16.80 -0.71
C ASN A 170 -4.68 -18.00 -1.28
N VAL A 171 -5.98 -18.04 -1.03
CA VAL A 171 -6.86 -19.09 -1.56
C VAL A 171 -7.00 -18.90 -3.08
N SER A 172 -6.59 -19.88 -3.87
CA SER A 172 -6.79 -19.86 -5.32
C SER A 172 -8.28 -19.92 -5.69
N ASP A 173 -8.66 -19.52 -6.91
CA ASP A 173 -10.06 -19.63 -7.35
C ASP A 173 -10.61 -21.06 -7.25
N ALA A 174 -9.79 -22.04 -7.61
CA ALA A 174 -10.13 -23.45 -7.47
C ALA A 174 -10.27 -23.86 -5.99
N GLY A 175 -9.34 -23.42 -5.12
CA GLY A 175 -9.42 -23.65 -3.68
C GLY A 175 -10.65 -23.00 -3.06
N ARG A 176 -11.00 -21.79 -3.51
CA ARG A 176 -12.21 -21.06 -3.09
C ARG A 176 -13.46 -21.85 -3.46
N ALA A 177 -13.56 -22.35 -4.69
CA ALA A 177 -14.68 -23.17 -5.13
C ALA A 177 -14.82 -24.44 -4.27
N MET A 178 -13.71 -25.12 -3.97
CA MET A 178 -13.70 -26.31 -3.11
C MET A 178 -14.11 -25.99 -1.66
N LEU A 179 -13.64 -24.86 -1.10
CA LEU A 179 -14.02 -24.42 0.24
C LEU A 179 -15.50 -24.08 0.33
N VAL A 180 -16.04 -23.36 -0.66
CA VAL A 180 -17.47 -23.06 -0.76
C VAL A 180 -18.29 -24.37 -0.84
N GLU A 181 -17.84 -25.34 -1.63
CA GLU A 181 -18.52 -26.64 -1.73
C GLU A 181 -18.46 -27.43 -0.42
N SER A 182 -17.31 -27.44 0.25
CA SER A 182 -17.14 -28.06 1.56
C SER A 182 -18.06 -27.41 2.60
N ALA A 183 -18.09 -26.07 2.65
CA ALA A 183 -18.92 -25.30 3.58
C ALA A 183 -20.41 -25.56 3.35
N LEU A 184 -20.89 -25.53 2.11
CA LEU A 184 -22.28 -25.87 1.77
C LEU A 184 -22.61 -27.31 2.16
N ASN A 185 -21.69 -28.24 1.94
CA ASN A 185 -21.92 -29.64 2.30
C ASN A 185 -21.99 -29.87 3.81
N SER A 186 -21.13 -29.20 4.57
CA SER A 186 -21.13 -29.20 6.04
C SER A 186 -22.40 -28.57 6.58
N LEU A 187 -22.81 -27.40 6.09
CA LEU A 187 -24.03 -26.72 6.53
C LEU A 187 -25.28 -27.58 6.31
N TRP A 188 -25.32 -28.41 5.27
CA TRP A 188 -26.45 -29.31 4.99
C TRP A 188 -26.44 -30.60 5.83
N ARG A 189 -25.32 -30.90 6.51
CA ARG A 189 -25.20 -32.01 7.45
C ARG A 189 -25.55 -31.62 8.88
N LEU A 190 -25.51 -30.33 9.21
CA LEU A 190 -25.80 -29.84 10.55
C LEU A 190 -27.25 -30.14 10.97
N PRO A 191 -27.50 -30.55 12.22
CA PRO A 191 -28.86 -30.75 12.72
C PRO A 191 -29.60 -29.42 12.89
N SER A 192 -30.90 -29.40 12.64
CA SER A 192 -31.77 -28.22 12.89
C SER A 192 -32.21 -28.08 14.35
N SER A 193 -31.95 -29.06 15.21
CA SER A 193 -32.53 -29.10 16.55
C SER A 193 -31.82 -28.12 17.49
N ALA A 194 -32.61 -27.35 18.25
CA ALA A 194 -32.09 -26.41 19.23
C ALA A 194 -31.18 -27.07 20.29
N SER A 195 -31.43 -28.35 20.60
CA SER A 195 -30.61 -29.15 21.53
C SER A 195 -29.25 -29.55 20.97
N ARG A 196 -28.96 -29.32 19.68
CA ARG A 196 -27.70 -29.66 19.01
C ARG A 196 -27.03 -28.46 18.35
N ILE A 197 -27.34 -27.25 18.81
CA ILE A 197 -26.70 -26.01 18.32
C ILE A 197 -25.17 -26.06 18.54
N GLY A 198 -24.70 -26.77 19.57
CA GLY A 198 -23.26 -27.01 19.81
C GLY A 198 -22.53 -27.57 18.58
N GLU A 199 -23.12 -28.53 17.86
CA GLU A 199 -22.52 -29.11 16.64
C GLU A 199 -22.37 -28.08 15.51
N SER A 200 -23.23 -27.06 15.49
CA SER A 200 -23.16 -25.95 14.53
C SER A 200 -22.05 -24.97 14.88
N VAL A 201 -21.85 -24.72 16.17
CA VAL A 201 -20.73 -23.90 16.68
C VAL A 201 -19.40 -24.60 16.42
N ASP A 202 -19.31 -25.91 16.68
CA ASP A 202 -18.13 -26.72 16.41
C ASP A 202 -17.77 -26.77 14.93
N ALA A 203 -18.77 -26.66 14.04
CA ALA A 203 -18.57 -26.55 12.59
C ALA A 203 -18.16 -25.15 12.11
N GLY A 204 -17.98 -24.19 13.03
CA GLY A 204 -17.49 -22.84 12.75
C GLY A 204 -18.57 -21.76 12.60
N LEU A 205 -19.84 -22.04 12.95
CA LEU A 205 -20.86 -20.99 12.96
C LEU A 205 -20.78 -20.15 14.25
N PRO A 206 -20.84 -18.81 14.18
CA PRO A 206 -20.93 -17.98 15.37
C PRO A 206 -22.16 -18.35 16.21
N SER A 207 -21.96 -18.56 17.51
CA SER A 207 -23.01 -19.07 18.42
C SER A 207 -24.29 -18.24 18.39
N HIS A 208 -24.16 -16.91 18.29
CA HIS A 208 -25.29 -15.99 18.23
C HIS A 208 -26.05 -16.02 16.90
N MET A 209 -25.42 -16.45 15.79
CA MET A 209 -26.04 -16.50 14.46
C MET A 209 -26.52 -17.91 14.07
N ALA A 210 -26.02 -18.96 14.73
CA ALA A 210 -26.30 -20.34 14.37
C ALA A 210 -27.82 -20.66 14.25
N PRO A 211 -28.71 -20.21 15.16
CA PRO A 211 -30.14 -20.48 15.03
C PRO A 211 -30.75 -19.89 13.75
N ASP A 212 -30.40 -18.64 13.43
CA ASP A 212 -30.95 -17.92 12.27
C ASP A 212 -30.45 -18.51 10.95
N ILE A 213 -29.18 -18.91 10.91
CA ILE A 213 -28.55 -19.55 9.74
C ILE A 213 -29.21 -20.91 9.46
N LEU A 214 -29.44 -21.74 10.48
CA LEU A 214 -30.10 -23.03 10.33
C LEU A 214 -31.57 -22.86 9.90
N ALA A 215 -32.29 -21.89 10.48
CA ALA A 215 -33.66 -21.59 10.09
C ALA A 215 -33.73 -21.11 8.63
N ALA A 216 -32.79 -20.28 8.18
CA ALA A 216 -32.70 -19.84 6.79
C ALA A 216 -32.43 -21.00 5.84
N ARG A 217 -31.49 -21.88 6.19
CA ARG A 217 -31.21 -23.11 5.44
C ARG A 217 -32.45 -23.99 5.31
N ASP A 218 -33.18 -24.21 6.39
CA ASP A 218 -34.37 -25.08 6.40
C ASP A 218 -35.50 -24.51 5.54
N ARG A 219 -35.70 -23.18 5.56
CA ARG A 219 -36.62 -22.50 4.64
C ARG A 219 -36.24 -22.76 3.19
N ILE A 220 -34.96 -22.62 2.84
CA ILE A 220 -34.46 -22.90 1.48
C ILE A 220 -34.69 -24.37 1.12
N ALA A 221 -34.37 -25.29 2.04
CA ALA A 221 -34.58 -26.72 1.82
C ALA A 221 -36.07 -27.09 1.63
N SER A 222 -36.99 -26.39 2.30
CA SER A 222 -38.43 -26.58 2.11
C SER A 222 -38.95 -25.99 0.79
N HIS A 223 -38.36 -24.90 0.31
CA HIS A 223 -38.79 -24.20 -0.90
C HIS A 223 -38.26 -24.84 -2.19
N TYR A 224 -37.08 -25.46 -2.15
CA TYR A 224 -36.49 -26.14 -3.30
C TYR A 224 -36.62 -27.65 -3.16
N SER A 225 -37.13 -28.31 -4.21
CA SER A 225 -37.36 -29.77 -4.28
C SER A 225 -36.06 -30.57 -4.47
N GLY A 226 -35.08 -30.33 -3.60
CA GLY A 226 -33.84 -31.09 -3.54
C GLY A 226 -32.64 -30.28 -3.05
N ARG A 227 -31.77 -30.95 -2.29
CA ARG A 227 -30.48 -30.43 -1.81
C ARG A 227 -29.63 -29.85 -2.95
N TRP A 228 -29.63 -30.52 -4.11
CA TRP A 228 -28.86 -30.08 -5.27
C TRP A 228 -29.34 -28.74 -5.84
N THR A 229 -30.66 -28.54 -5.96
CA THR A 229 -31.26 -27.31 -6.47
C THR A 229 -31.03 -26.14 -5.51
N ALA A 230 -31.22 -26.36 -4.22
CA ALA A 230 -30.91 -25.37 -3.18
C ALA A 230 -29.43 -24.96 -3.19
N ALA A 231 -28.52 -25.94 -3.28
CA ALA A 231 -27.09 -25.68 -3.34
C ALA A 231 -26.69 -24.92 -4.62
N LYS A 232 -27.34 -25.20 -5.76
CA LYS A 232 -27.09 -24.48 -7.02
C LYS A 232 -27.49 -23.00 -6.94
N VAL A 233 -28.61 -22.69 -6.30
CA VAL A 233 -29.07 -21.31 -6.07
C VAL A 233 -28.08 -20.58 -5.16
N LEU A 234 -27.66 -21.22 -4.06
CA LEU A 234 -26.67 -20.63 -3.15
C LEU A 234 -25.31 -20.43 -3.79
N ARG A 235 -24.81 -21.38 -4.60
CA ARG A 235 -23.60 -21.18 -5.41
C ARG A 235 -23.74 -19.97 -6.31
N SER A 236 -24.87 -19.83 -7.02
CA SER A 236 -25.10 -18.66 -7.87
C SER A 236 -25.15 -17.34 -7.09
N LEU A 237 -25.55 -17.35 -5.81
CA LEU A 237 -25.57 -16.17 -4.94
C LEU A 237 -24.20 -15.86 -4.32
N VAL A 238 -23.35 -16.88 -4.15
CA VAL A 238 -21.96 -16.73 -3.68
C VAL A 238 -21.05 -16.29 -4.85
N ASP A 239 -21.26 -16.87 -6.04
CA ASP A 239 -20.47 -16.60 -7.25
C ASP A 239 -20.82 -15.26 -7.88
N LYS A 240 -22.09 -14.86 -7.86
CA LYS A 240 -22.44 -13.46 -8.08
C LYS A 240 -21.98 -12.76 -6.82
N SER A 241 -21.09 -11.80 -6.98
CA SER A 241 -20.56 -11.00 -5.89
C SER A 241 -21.64 -10.09 -5.28
N VAL A 242 -22.79 -10.64 -4.90
CA VAL A 242 -23.88 -9.91 -4.24
C VAL A 242 -23.32 -9.26 -2.98
N PHE A 243 -22.37 -9.88 -2.29
CA PHE A 243 -21.70 -9.24 -1.15
C PHE A 243 -20.82 -8.04 -1.53
N ILE A 244 -20.07 -8.09 -2.64
CA ILE A 244 -19.26 -6.94 -3.09
C ILE A 244 -20.15 -5.87 -3.71
N GLU A 245 -21.17 -6.25 -4.48
CA GLU A 245 -22.16 -5.34 -5.05
C GLU A 245 -23.02 -4.70 -3.97
N GLU A 246 -23.39 -5.43 -2.91
CA GLU A 246 -24.17 -4.91 -1.79
C GLU A 246 -23.31 -4.04 -0.87
N ALA A 247 -22.06 -4.43 -0.58
CA ALA A 247 -21.10 -3.58 0.13
C ALA A 247 -20.71 -2.35 -0.70
N SER A 248 -20.63 -2.47 -2.02
CA SER A 248 -20.42 -1.33 -2.93
C SER A 248 -21.66 -0.43 -2.95
N ARG A 249 -22.87 -1.00 -3.01
CA ARG A 249 -24.14 -0.25 -2.93
C ARG A 249 -24.27 0.49 -1.61
N SER A 250 -23.91 -0.12 -0.49
CA SER A 250 -23.92 0.55 0.81
C SER A 250 -22.95 1.73 0.87
N LEU A 251 -21.99 1.79 -0.05
CA LEU A 251 -21.02 2.89 -0.21
C LEU A 251 -21.35 3.82 -1.38
N MET A 252 -22.46 3.60 -2.10
CA MET A 252 -22.87 4.38 -3.26
C MET A 252 -24.05 5.31 -2.96
N LYS A 253 -23.96 6.54 -3.47
CA LYS A 253 -25.05 7.52 -3.50
C LYS A 253 -25.18 8.03 -4.93
N GLU A 254 -26.39 7.94 -5.50
CA GLU A 254 -26.67 8.36 -6.89
C GLU A 254 -25.75 7.70 -7.95
N GLY A 255 -25.38 6.43 -7.73
CA GLY A 255 -24.54 5.68 -8.67
C GLY A 255 -23.05 6.05 -8.65
N ARG A 256 -22.59 6.85 -7.68
CA ARG A 256 -21.18 7.13 -7.43
C ARG A 256 -20.79 6.74 -6.01
N PHE A 257 -19.53 6.42 -5.79
CA PHE A 257 -18.99 6.23 -4.43
C PHE A 257 -19.12 7.52 -3.63
N SER A 258 -19.66 7.42 -2.42
CA SER A 258 -19.77 8.52 -1.48
C SER A 258 -18.61 8.45 -0.48
N ALA A 259 -17.82 9.52 -0.43
CA ALA A 259 -16.76 9.66 0.57
C ALA A 259 -17.32 9.60 2.00
N ASP A 260 -18.50 10.19 2.22
CA ASP A 260 -19.16 10.20 3.54
C ASP A 260 -19.55 8.78 3.99
N LEU A 261 -20.12 7.97 3.09
CA LEU A 261 -20.50 6.58 3.41
C LEU A 261 -19.25 5.71 3.68
N LEU A 262 -18.18 5.93 2.91
CA LEU A 262 -16.91 5.25 3.16
C LEU A 262 -16.32 5.63 4.53
N HIS A 263 -16.34 6.92 4.85
CA HIS A 263 -15.90 7.42 6.14
C HIS A 263 -16.72 6.77 7.28
N GLN A 264 -18.05 6.76 7.18
CA GLN A 264 -18.90 6.09 8.18
C GLN A 264 -18.57 4.61 8.33
N GLN A 265 -18.35 3.89 7.23
CA GLN A 265 -18.01 2.47 7.25
C GLN A 265 -16.67 2.21 7.94
N ILE A 266 -15.65 3.04 7.67
CA ILE A 266 -14.34 2.95 8.32
C ILE A 266 -14.50 3.19 9.83
N MET A 267 -15.20 4.26 10.23
CA MET A 267 -15.38 4.60 11.64
C MET A 267 -16.21 3.58 12.40
N ALA A 268 -17.18 2.92 11.75
CA ALA A 268 -17.96 1.84 12.35
C ALA A 268 -17.10 0.59 12.68
N SER A 269 -15.94 0.44 12.04
CA SER A 269 -15.04 -0.71 12.22
C SER A 269 -13.96 -0.49 13.28
N ILE A 270 -13.85 0.72 13.82
CA ILE A 270 -12.79 1.12 14.75
C ILE A 270 -13.45 1.52 16.08
N ASP A 271 -12.88 1.09 17.20
CA ASP A 271 -13.30 1.59 18.51
C ASP A 271 -12.77 3.03 18.73
N PRO A 272 -13.65 4.03 18.92
CA PRO A 272 -13.21 5.39 19.22
C PRO A 272 -12.36 5.51 20.50
N SER A 273 -12.45 4.58 21.45
CA SER A 273 -11.56 4.59 22.62
C SER A 273 -10.11 4.30 22.24
N ASP A 274 -9.87 3.40 21.28
CA ASP A 274 -8.52 3.04 20.86
C ASP A 274 -7.84 4.22 20.15
N ILE A 275 -8.60 4.93 19.29
CA ILE A 275 -8.13 6.15 18.62
C ILE A 275 -7.76 7.20 19.65
N ARG A 276 -8.63 7.45 20.64
CA ARG A 276 -8.38 8.43 21.71
C ARG A 276 -7.14 8.08 22.51
N GLN A 277 -7.02 6.83 22.97
CA GLN A 277 -5.87 6.38 23.74
C GLN A 277 -4.56 6.57 22.96
N HIS A 278 -4.56 6.23 21.67
CA HIS A 278 -3.36 6.41 20.84
C HIS A 278 -3.05 7.89 20.60
N THR A 279 -4.07 8.70 20.37
CA THR A 279 -3.95 10.17 20.20
C THR A 279 -3.37 10.81 21.45
N GLU A 280 -3.88 10.48 22.64
CA GLU A 280 -3.37 10.98 23.93
C GLU A 280 -1.90 10.60 24.13
N LEU A 281 -1.52 9.37 23.79
CA LEU A 281 -0.14 8.91 23.90
C LEU A 281 0.79 9.71 22.97
N VAL A 282 0.42 9.85 21.70
CA VAL A 282 1.20 10.61 20.70
C VAL A 282 1.27 12.09 21.09
N HIS A 283 0.16 12.67 21.51
CA HIS A 283 0.07 14.06 21.97
C HIS A 283 0.96 14.32 23.19
N SER A 284 0.99 13.40 24.16
CA SER A 284 1.90 13.46 25.31
C SER A 284 3.37 13.45 24.88
N ILE A 285 3.74 12.60 23.91
CA ILE A 285 5.11 12.53 23.40
C ILE A 285 5.50 13.83 22.68
N ILE A 286 4.64 14.32 21.78
CA ILE A 286 4.87 15.55 21.01
C ILE A 286 4.96 16.75 21.95
N SER A 287 4.03 16.88 22.90
CA SER A 287 4.01 17.98 23.87
C SER A 287 5.28 17.98 24.70
N ARG A 288 5.68 16.82 25.25
CA ARG A 288 6.94 16.71 26.01
C ARG A 288 8.16 17.07 25.18
N PHE A 289 8.19 16.68 23.91
CA PHE A 289 9.27 17.07 23.01
C PHE A 289 9.28 18.58 22.76
N CYS A 290 8.13 19.19 22.50
CA CYS A 290 8.02 20.63 22.28
C CYS A 290 8.44 21.42 23.52
N ASP A 291 8.02 21.00 24.70
CA ASP A 291 8.42 21.60 25.98
C ASP A 291 9.93 21.50 26.19
N LEU A 292 10.54 20.33 25.94
CA LEU A 292 11.99 20.17 26.02
C LEU A 292 12.75 21.12 25.09
N VAL A 293 12.26 21.31 23.86
CA VAL A 293 12.89 22.24 22.90
C VAL A 293 12.71 23.69 23.35
N LYS A 294 11.52 24.07 23.84
CA LYS A 294 11.23 25.41 24.39
C LYS A 294 12.10 25.74 25.59
N ASP A 295 12.22 24.81 26.54
CA ASP A 295 13.03 24.96 27.75
C ASP A 295 14.52 25.13 27.44
N ASN A 296 14.97 24.59 26.31
CA ASN A 296 16.36 24.68 25.83
C ASN A 296 16.51 25.64 24.64
N SER A 297 15.56 26.56 24.43
CA SER A 297 15.53 27.50 23.30
C SER A 297 16.80 28.37 23.22
N ALA A 298 17.40 28.71 24.36
CA ALA A 298 18.66 29.45 24.40
C ALA A 298 19.84 28.75 23.69
N VAL A 299 19.77 27.44 23.48
CA VAL A 299 20.79 26.64 22.77
C VAL A 299 20.26 26.15 21.42
N LEU A 300 18.97 25.79 21.35
CA LEU A 300 18.37 25.13 20.19
C LEU A 300 17.72 26.10 19.18
N ALA A 301 17.30 27.28 19.62
CA ALA A 301 16.54 28.24 18.83
C ALA A 301 16.68 29.68 19.39
N LEU A 302 17.92 30.21 19.35
CA LEU A 302 18.26 31.55 19.89
C LEU A 302 17.37 32.69 19.34
N ASP A 303 17.01 32.61 18.07
CA ASP A 303 16.15 33.58 17.37
C ASP A 303 14.71 33.06 17.16
N GLY A 304 14.33 32.00 17.89
CA GLY A 304 13.11 31.22 17.64
C GLY A 304 13.25 30.29 16.43
N TRP A 305 12.16 29.61 16.07
CA TRP A 305 12.10 28.74 14.89
C TRP A 305 11.24 29.38 13.78
N PRO A 306 11.60 29.21 12.49
CA PRO A 306 10.78 29.70 11.38
C PRO A 306 9.36 29.13 11.40
N VAL A 307 8.38 29.91 10.92
CA VAL A 307 6.96 29.49 10.85
C VAL A 307 6.76 28.26 9.96
N GLU A 308 7.61 28.08 8.94
CA GLU A 308 7.58 26.92 8.03
C GLU A 308 8.46 25.75 8.52
N SER A 309 9.04 25.86 9.72
CA SER A 309 9.87 24.79 10.27
C SER A 309 9.03 23.62 10.78
N ARG A 310 9.64 22.43 10.81
CA ARG A 310 9.03 21.25 11.43
C ARG A 310 8.67 21.49 12.90
N MET A 311 9.49 22.26 13.60
CA MET A 311 9.24 22.62 15.00
C MET A 311 7.97 23.48 15.14
N ALA A 312 7.74 24.45 14.24
CA ALA A 312 6.49 25.21 14.22
C ALA A 312 5.27 24.31 13.94
N CYS A 313 5.40 23.35 13.03
CA CYS A 313 4.34 22.39 12.73
C CYS A 313 4.01 21.52 13.95
N LEU A 314 5.02 20.95 14.61
CA LEU A 314 4.86 20.14 15.83
C LEU A 314 4.27 20.97 16.98
N ASP A 315 4.69 22.22 17.13
CA ASP A 315 4.17 23.12 18.16
C ASP A 315 2.66 23.40 17.96
N ILE A 316 2.25 23.68 16.71
CA ILE A 316 0.84 23.84 16.34
C ILE A 316 0.05 22.55 16.60
N LEU A 317 0.58 21.40 16.21
CA LEU A 317 -0.06 20.09 16.43
C LEU A 317 -0.16 19.74 17.92
N SER A 318 0.79 20.18 18.74
CA SER A 318 0.78 20.00 20.20
C SER A 318 -0.28 20.85 20.90
N ALA A 319 -0.60 22.03 20.35
CA ALA A 319 -1.48 22.98 21.03
C ALA A 319 -2.96 22.56 20.99
N ASN A 320 -3.40 21.92 19.90
CA ASN A 320 -4.82 21.63 19.66
C ASN A 320 -5.02 20.20 19.12
N PRO A 321 -4.98 19.16 19.97
CA PRO A 321 -5.44 17.84 19.57
C PRO A 321 -6.96 17.90 19.29
N PRO A 322 -7.44 17.33 18.18
CA PRO A 322 -8.87 17.32 17.87
C PRO A 322 -9.65 16.35 18.77
N ASP A 323 -10.92 16.64 18.99
CA ASP A 323 -11.82 15.80 19.79
C ASP A 323 -12.54 14.72 18.96
N ASP A 324 -12.78 15.00 17.67
CA ASP A 324 -13.46 14.08 16.78
C ASP A 324 -12.54 12.89 16.41
N PRO A 325 -12.97 11.63 16.56
CA PRO A 325 -12.12 10.47 16.31
C PRO A 325 -11.56 10.39 14.87
N TRP A 326 -12.28 10.89 13.87
CA TRP A 326 -11.75 10.94 12.51
C TRP A 326 -10.68 12.02 12.38
N GLU A 327 -10.95 13.21 12.92
CA GLU A 327 -9.94 14.27 12.96
C GLU A 327 -8.69 13.85 13.74
N GLN A 328 -8.83 13.02 14.78
CA GLN A 328 -7.73 12.40 15.51
C GLN A 328 -6.89 11.47 14.63
N LEU A 329 -7.53 10.61 13.83
CA LEU A 329 -6.83 9.77 12.84
C LEU A 329 -6.06 10.61 11.83
N VAL A 330 -6.67 11.67 11.32
CA VAL A 330 -6.02 12.60 10.38
C VAL A 330 -4.85 13.31 11.07
N TRP A 331 -5.03 13.80 12.29
CA TRP A 331 -4.01 14.46 13.11
C TRP A 331 -2.80 13.54 13.40
N MET A 332 -3.04 12.27 13.71
CA MET A 332 -1.97 11.28 13.88
C MET A 332 -1.18 11.06 12.58
N GLY A 333 -1.87 11.07 11.43
CA GLY A 333 -1.24 11.03 10.11
C GLY A 333 -0.38 12.26 9.80
N MET A 334 -0.83 13.46 10.20
CA MET A 334 -0.03 14.69 10.06
C MET A 334 1.20 14.68 10.97
N SER A 335 1.01 14.25 12.23
CA SER A 335 2.08 14.15 13.23
C SER A 335 3.17 13.17 12.81
N SER A 336 2.80 12.05 12.18
CA SER A 336 3.76 11.07 11.64
C SER A 336 4.61 11.62 10.50
N ASN A 337 4.08 12.57 9.72
CA ASN A 337 4.81 13.24 8.63
C ASN A 337 5.60 14.47 9.08
N ALA A 338 5.43 14.92 10.34
CA ALA A 338 6.13 16.07 10.90
C ALA A 338 7.49 15.69 11.54
N HIS A 339 7.79 14.40 11.69
CA HIS A 339 9.05 13.87 12.18
C HIS A 339 10.20 14.00 11.17
#